data_AF-A0A2S2P2I3-F1
#
_entry.id   AF-A0A2S2P2I3-F1
#
_cell.length_a   1.000
_cell.length_b   1.000
_cell.length_c   1.000
_cell.angle_alpha   90.00
_cell.angle_beta   90.00
_cell.angle_gamma   90.00
#
_symmetry.space_group_name_H-M   'P 1'
#
loop_
_entity.id
_entity.type
_entity.pdbx_description
1 polymer ?
#
loop_
_entity_poly.entity_id
_entity_poly.type
_entity_poly.pdbx_seq_one_letter_code
_entity_poly.pdbx_strand_id
1 'polypeptide(L)'
;GTVLAQLVLKAIMMLESSGCFIGGIICDGAATNRKMWTQFGISGKLGEVQNYFIHLTQENRKVFVLSDVPHLFKNIRNRLHDKKYLKVNPDRKCVSWFHYIEAYNADVIHPGNARAIPKVTKEHLYLSNLMKMRFR
;
A
#
# COMPACT_ATOMS: atom_id res chain seq x y z
N GLY A 1 -0.70 -17.56 8.16
CA GLY A 1 0.63 -17.38 7.57
C GLY A 1 1.01 -18.63 6.82
N THR A 2 1.50 -19.65 7.53
CA THR A 2 1.98 -20.92 6.95
C THR A 2 0.94 -21.66 6.11
N VAL A 3 -0.27 -21.89 6.64
CA VAL A 3 -1.36 -22.53 5.87
C VAL A 3 -1.70 -21.72 4.62
N LEU A 4 -1.73 -20.39 4.72
CA LEU A 4 -2.01 -19.53 3.58
C LEU A 4 -0.90 -19.63 2.51
N ALA A 5 0.37 -19.70 2.91
CA ALA A 5 1.48 -19.89 1.98
C ALA A 5 1.36 -21.23 1.23
N GLN A 6 1.02 -22.32 1.94
CA GLN A 6 0.79 -23.63 1.33
C GLN A 6 -0.39 -23.61 0.33
N LEU A 7 -1.50 -22.95 0.70
CA LEU A 7 -2.67 -22.80 -0.17
C LEU A 7 -2.35 -22.00 -1.44
N VAL A 8 -1.59 -20.90 -1.30
CA VAL A 8 -1.16 -20.08 -2.44
C VAL A 8 -0.25 -20.88 -3.36
N LEU A 9 0.72 -21.62 -2.84
CA LEU A 9 1.58 -22.49 -3.64
C LEU A 9 0.77 -23.56 -4.40
N LYS A 10 -0.17 -24.22 -3.71
CA LYS A 10 -1.05 -25.20 -4.33
C LYS A 10 -1.90 -24.57 -5.44
N ALA A 11 -2.43 -23.37 -5.23
CA ALA A 11 -3.19 -22.64 -6.23
C ALA A 11 -2.34 -22.29 -7.46
N ILE A 12 -1.10 -21.83 -7.27
CA ILE A 12 -0.16 -21.57 -8.36
C ILE A 12 0.07 -22.84 -9.17
N MET A 13 0.39 -23.96 -8.52
CA MET A 13 0.63 -25.23 -9.20
C MET A 13 -0.60 -25.70 -10.00
N MET A 14 -1.79 -25.61 -9.42
CA MET A 14 -3.03 -26.02 -10.10
C MET A 14 -3.34 -25.15 -11.32
N LEU A 15 -3.15 -23.83 -11.22
CA LEU A 15 -3.36 -22.91 -12.34
C LEU A 15 -2.36 -23.19 -13.48
N GLU A 16 -1.12 -23.52 -13.14
CA GLU A 16 -0.09 -23.84 -14.14
C GLU A 16 -0.29 -25.18 -14.82
N SER A 17 -0.72 -26.21 -14.07
CA SER A 17 -1.17 -27.48 -14.67
C SER A 17 -2.33 -27.29 -15.63
N SER A 18 -3.08 -26.20 -15.50
CA SER A 18 -4.19 -25.84 -16.40
C SER A 18 -3.74 -25.02 -17.62
N GLY A 19 -2.44 -24.75 -17.77
CA GLY A 19 -1.86 -23.97 -18.86
C GLY A 19 -1.74 -22.46 -18.60
N CYS A 20 -2.10 -21.97 -17.41
CA CYS A 20 -1.88 -20.56 -17.05
C CYS A 20 -0.41 -20.31 -16.69
N PHE A 21 0.08 -19.09 -16.94
CA PHE A 21 1.41 -18.67 -16.51
C PHE A 21 1.31 -17.64 -15.39
N ILE A 22 1.73 -18.00 -14.18
CA ILE A 22 1.67 -17.12 -13.01
C ILE A 22 2.95 -16.28 -12.89
N GLY A 23 2.89 -15.00 -13.22
CA GLY A 23 4.01 -14.06 -13.05
C GLY A 23 4.19 -13.55 -11.63
N GLY A 24 3.12 -13.55 -10.82
CA GLY A 24 3.17 -13.03 -9.46
C GLY A 24 1.84 -13.05 -8.74
N ILE A 25 1.87 -12.68 -7.47
CA ILE A 25 0.72 -12.55 -6.57
C ILE A 25 0.65 -11.12 -6.03
N ILE A 26 -0.57 -10.62 -5.87
CA ILE A 26 -0.84 -9.31 -5.28
C ILE A 26 -1.75 -9.51 -4.07
N CYS A 27 -1.39 -8.96 -2.91
CA CYS A 27 -2.26 -8.98 -1.75
C CYS A 27 -2.11 -7.72 -0.89
N ASP A 28 -3.09 -7.51 0.00
CA ASP A 28 -3.01 -6.41 0.96
C ASP A 28 -1.93 -6.64 2.02
N GLY A 29 -1.68 -5.61 2.82
CA GLY A 29 -0.72 -5.66 3.92
C GLY A 29 -1.27 -6.25 5.21
N ALA A 30 -2.34 -7.06 5.23
CA ALA A 30 -2.88 -7.64 6.47
C ALA A 30 -1.84 -8.53 7.19
N ALA A 31 -1.95 -8.67 8.52
CA ALA A 31 -0.96 -9.40 9.32
C ALA A 31 -0.74 -10.84 8.85
N THR A 32 -1.81 -11.52 8.42
CA THR A 32 -1.73 -12.88 7.87
C THR A 32 -0.96 -12.95 6.56
N ASN A 33 -1.14 -11.95 5.69
CA ASN A 33 -0.46 -11.82 4.40
C ASN A 33 1.02 -11.48 4.58
N ARG A 34 1.35 -10.58 5.52
CA ARG A 34 2.74 -10.30 5.88
C ARG A 34 3.45 -11.55 6.42
N LYS A 35 2.77 -12.37 7.24
CA LYS A 35 3.33 -13.66 7.68
C LYS A 35 3.58 -14.60 6.49
N MET A 36 2.67 -14.65 5.50
CA MET A 36 2.85 -15.44 4.28
C MET A 36 4.05 -14.93 3.45
N TRP A 37 4.23 -13.61 3.31
CA TRP A 37 5.41 -13.01 2.68
C TRP A 37 6.71 -13.46 3.35
N THR A 38 6.78 -13.43 4.67
CA THR A 38 7.96 -13.90 5.41
C THR A 38 8.23 -15.39 5.15
N GLN A 39 7.21 -16.23 4.99
CA GLN A 39 7.40 -17.65 4.63
C GLN A 39 7.99 -17.83 3.23
N PHE A 40 7.70 -16.91 2.31
CA PHE A 40 8.29 -16.89 0.97
C PHE A 40 9.65 -16.16 0.91
N GLY A 41 10.20 -15.73 2.05
CA GLY A 41 11.45 -14.96 2.10
C GLY A 41 11.32 -13.54 1.56
N ILE A 42 10.10 -13.02 1.44
CA ILE A 42 9.81 -11.69 0.90
C ILE A 42 10.07 -10.63 1.97
N SER A 43 10.85 -9.61 1.60
CA SER A 43 11.25 -8.50 2.46
C SER A 43 11.09 -7.18 1.72
N GLY A 44 10.44 -6.22 2.38
CA GLY A 44 10.34 -4.83 1.92
C GLY A 44 11.30 -3.88 2.65
N LYS A 45 12.32 -4.40 3.34
CA LYS A 45 13.26 -3.57 4.11
C LYS A 45 14.08 -2.70 3.16
N LEU A 46 14.21 -1.42 3.50
CA LEU A 46 14.98 -0.47 2.69
C LEU A 46 16.44 -0.94 2.59
N GLY A 47 16.95 -1.08 1.36
CA GLY A 47 18.29 -1.59 1.08
C GLY A 47 18.40 -3.12 0.99
N GLU A 48 17.36 -3.87 1.38
CA GLU A 48 17.32 -5.35 1.38
C GLU A 48 15.97 -5.82 0.81
N VAL A 49 15.61 -5.31 -0.36
CA VAL A 49 14.33 -5.63 -1.01
C VAL A 49 14.42 -7.00 -1.67
N GLN A 50 13.57 -7.93 -1.21
CA GLN A 50 13.34 -9.23 -1.82
C GLN A 50 11.85 -9.34 -2.15
N ASN A 51 11.48 -9.23 -3.41
CA ASN A 51 10.08 -9.17 -3.86
C ASN A 51 9.66 -10.36 -4.75
N TYR A 52 10.45 -11.43 -4.76
CA TYR A 52 10.10 -12.66 -5.48
C TYR A 52 10.56 -13.90 -4.71
N PHE A 53 10.00 -15.06 -5.07
CA PHE A 53 10.55 -16.36 -4.71
C PHE A 53 10.73 -17.19 -5.99
N ILE A 54 11.57 -18.23 -5.91
CA ILE A 54 11.80 -19.15 -7.03
C ILE A 54 10.64 -20.16 -7.10
N HIS A 55 10.14 -20.39 -8.31
CA HIS A 55 9.09 -21.36 -8.56
C HIS A 55 9.54 -22.77 -8.14
N LEU A 56 8.69 -23.49 -7.39
CA LEU A 56 9.06 -24.77 -6.77
C LEU A 56 9.50 -25.85 -7.77
N THR A 57 9.00 -25.80 -9.00
CA THR A 57 9.31 -26.79 -10.05
C THR A 57 10.16 -26.24 -11.19
N GLN A 58 10.49 -24.95 -11.17
CA GLN A 58 11.21 -24.29 -12.28
C GLN A 58 12.27 -23.35 -11.68
N GLU A 59 13.50 -23.85 -11.58
CA GLU A 59 14.60 -23.19 -10.84
C GLU A 59 14.97 -21.80 -11.38
N ASN A 60 14.73 -21.53 -12.66
CA ASN A 60 15.01 -20.23 -13.28
C ASN A 60 13.82 -19.25 -13.27
N ARG A 61 12.70 -19.63 -12.66
CA ARG A 61 11.48 -18.83 -12.71
C ARG A 61 11.19 -18.12 -11.40
N LYS A 62 10.95 -16.82 -11.52
CA LYS A 62 10.59 -15.96 -10.40
C LYS A 62 9.08 -15.74 -10.37
N VAL A 63 8.49 -15.87 -9.19
CA VAL A 63 7.12 -15.45 -8.91
C VAL A 63 7.20 -14.20 -8.04
N PHE A 64 6.74 -13.07 -8.58
CA PHE A 64 6.80 -11.79 -7.87
C PHE A 64 5.69 -11.66 -6.84
N VAL A 65 5.97 -11.03 -5.71
CA VAL A 65 5.01 -10.75 -4.64
C VAL A 65 4.91 -9.24 -4.51
N LEU A 66 3.73 -8.71 -4.79
CA LEU A 66 3.46 -7.28 -4.79
C LEU A 66 2.41 -6.93 -3.73
N SER A 67 2.56 -5.76 -3.14
CA SER A 67 1.52 -5.19 -2.28
C SER A 67 0.45 -4.52 -3.13
N ASP A 68 -0.78 -4.53 -2.64
CA ASP A 68 -1.86 -3.67 -3.13
C ASP A 68 -1.50 -2.19 -2.89
N VAL A 69 -1.09 -1.51 -3.96
CA VAL A 69 -0.63 -0.11 -3.94
C VAL A 69 -1.73 0.85 -3.48
N PRO A 70 -2.98 0.77 -3.98
CA PRO A 70 -4.08 1.56 -3.45
C PRO A 70 -4.25 1.44 -1.92
N HIS A 71 -4.17 0.23 -1.38
CA HIS A 71 -4.26 0.00 0.05
C HIS A 71 -3.09 0.61 0.83
N LEU A 72 -1.88 0.62 0.28
CA LEU A 72 -0.71 1.27 0.90
C LEU A 72 -0.91 2.78 1.06
N PHE A 73 -1.30 3.49 -0.01
CA PHE A 73 -1.52 4.93 0.06
C PHE A 73 -2.63 5.29 1.05
N LYS A 74 -3.72 4.51 1.07
CA LYS A 74 -4.81 4.65 2.04
C LYS A 74 -4.31 4.50 3.48
N ASN A 75 -3.48 3.49 3.75
CA ASN A 75 -2.92 3.27 5.08
C ASN A 75 -1.98 4.42 5.52
N ILE A 76 -1.15 4.94 4.61
CA ILE A 76 -0.30 6.10 4.88
C ILE A 76 -1.14 7.34 5.20
N ARG A 77 -2.14 7.64 4.36
CA ARG A 77 -3.07 8.75 4.57
C ARG A 77 -3.77 8.63 5.92
N ASN A 78 -4.37 7.47 6.21
CA ASN A 78 -5.11 7.25 7.45
C ASN A 78 -4.17 7.35 8.67
N ARG A 79 -2.94 6.83 8.59
CA ARG A 79 -1.93 6.95 9.65
C ARG A 79 -1.49 8.39 9.90
N LEU A 80 -1.34 9.19 8.84
CA LEU A 80 -1.03 10.61 8.96
C LEU A 80 -2.24 11.39 9.51
N HIS A 81 -3.45 11.11 9.02
CA HIS A 81 -4.68 11.72 9.53
C HIS A 81 -4.90 11.41 11.01
N ASP A 82 -4.72 10.16 11.46
CA ASP A 82 -5.08 9.75 12.82
C ASP A 82 -4.05 10.21 13.86
N LYS A 83 -2.77 10.34 13.47
CA LYS A 83 -1.68 10.73 14.39
C LYS A 83 -1.14 12.14 14.14
N LYS A 84 -1.65 12.82 13.12
CA LYS A 84 -1.33 14.19 12.69
C LYS A 84 0.12 14.45 12.25
N TYR A 85 1.07 13.59 12.61
CA TYR A 85 2.47 13.73 12.25
C TYR A 85 3.06 12.42 11.72
N LEU A 86 3.92 12.55 10.70
CA LEU A 86 4.70 11.45 10.13
C LEU A 86 6.17 11.86 9.99
N LYS A 87 7.06 11.16 10.69
CA LYS A 87 8.51 11.32 10.59
C LYS A 87 9.03 10.35 9.53
N VAL A 88 9.46 10.87 8.38
CA VAL A 88 9.97 10.06 7.27
C VAL A 88 11.48 9.86 7.37
N ASN A 89 12.20 10.87 7.85
CA ASN A 89 13.64 10.83 8.04
C ASN A 89 13.98 11.42 9.43
N PRO A 90 14.87 10.80 10.22
CA PRO A 90 15.28 11.26 11.55
C PRO A 90 15.75 12.73 11.60
N ASP A 91 16.42 13.19 10.55
CA ASP A 91 17.08 14.49 10.48
C ASP A 91 16.17 15.59 9.92
N ARG A 92 15.05 15.22 9.27
CA ARG A 92 14.13 16.18 8.66
C ARG A 92 12.92 16.48 9.54
N LYS A 93 12.29 17.64 9.33
CA LYS A 93 11.02 17.98 10.01
C LYS A 93 9.94 16.95 9.67
N CYS A 94 9.02 16.73 10.61
CA CYS A 94 7.86 15.87 10.39
C CYS A 94 6.93 16.44 9.31
N VAL A 95 6.29 15.56 8.56
CA VAL A 95 5.11 15.91 7.76
C VAL A 95 3.94 16.09 8.73
N SER A 96 3.31 17.27 8.71
CA SER A 96 2.16 17.61 9.55
C SER A 96 0.86 17.58 8.73
N TRP A 97 -0.19 16.97 9.28
CA TRP A 97 -1.54 17.02 8.70
C TRP A 97 -2.09 18.45 8.68
N PHE A 98 -1.68 19.29 9.63
CA PHE A 98 -2.14 20.68 9.72
C PHE A 98 -1.71 21.53 8.53
N HIS A 99 -0.54 21.26 7.94
CA HIS A 99 -0.11 21.95 6.71
C HIS A 99 -1.11 21.76 5.56
N TYR A 100 -1.77 20.60 5.47
CA TYR A 100 -2.80 20.35 4.44
C TYR A 100 -4.08 21.15 4.72
N ILE A 101 -4.45 21.30 6.00
CA ILE A 101 -5.61 22.10 6.42
C ILE A 101 -5.36 23.58 6.14
N GLU A 102 -4.19 24.09 6.52
CA GLU A 102 -3.78 25.47 6.28
C GLU A 102 -3.73 25.78 4.78
N ALA A 103 -3.13 24.90 3.98
CA ALA A 103 -3.09 25.04 2.52
C ALA A 103 -4.50 25.08 1.92
N TYR A 104 -5.41 24.22 2.37
CA TYR A 104 -6.80 24.23 1.91
C TYR A 104 -7.53 25.53 2.29
N ASN A 105 -7.38 25.98 3.55
CA ASN A 105 -8.00 27.21 4.02
C ASN A 105 -7.50 28.45 3.26
N ALA A 106 -6.20 28.49 2.94
CA ALA A 106 -5.60 29.55 2.12
C ALA A 106 -6.04 29.48 0.65
N ASP A 107 -6.41 28.30 0.16
CA ASP A 107 -6.82 28.10 -1.23
C ASP A 107 -8.29 28.46 -1.48
N VAL A 108 -9.20 28.10 -0.57
CA VAL A 108 -10.66 28.27 -0.75
C VAL A 108 -11.16 29.71 -0.70
N ILE A 109 -10.34 30.66 -0.24
CA ILE A 109 -10.70 32.08 -0.20
C ILE A 109 -10.70 32.74 -1.59
N HIS A 110 -10.10 32.09 -2.60
CA HIS A 110 -9.97 32.66 -3.94
C HIS A 110 -11.31 32.58 -4.70
N PRO A 111 -11.85 33.70 -5.20
CA PRO A 111 -13.12 33.74 -5.91
C PRO A 111 -13.04 33.07 -7.30
N GLY A 112 -14.19 32.71 -7.86
CA GLY A 112 -14.30 32.28 -9.27
C GLY A 112 -13.65 30.94 -9.61
N ASN A 113 -13.54 30.01 -8.65
CA ASN A 113 -12.85 28.72 -8.83
C ASN A 113 -11.35 28.83 -9.21
N ALA A 114 -10.71 29.99 -8.99
CA ALA A 114 -9.27 30.19 -9.19
C ALA A 114 -8.42 29.55 -8.08
N ARG A 115 -8.75 28.30 -7.72
CA ARG A 115 -8.09 27.51 -6.70
C ARG A 115 -6.85 26.85 -7.28
N ALA A 116 -5.74 26.87 -6.55
CA ALA A 116 -4.52 26.13 -6.85
C ALA A 116 -4.67 24.62 -6.58
N ILE A 117 -5.49 24.22 -5.59
CA ILE A 117 -5.76 22.81 -5.25
C ILE A 117 -7.26 22.44 -5.34
N PRO A 118 -7.91 22.61 -6.51
CA PRO A 118 -9.37 22.49 -6.65
C PRO A 118 -9.90 21.08 -6.37
N LYS A 119 -9.06 20.05 -6.53
CA LYS A 119 -9.42 18.64 -6.27
C LYS A 119 -9.46 18.29 -4.78
N VAL A 120 -8.81 19.09 -3.93
CA VAL A 120 -8.84 18.87 -2.48
C VAL A 120 -10.09 19.53 -1.93
N THR A 121 -10.95 18.71 -1.33
CA THR A 121 -12.20 19.12 -0.68
C THR A 121 -12.10 18.92 0.84
N LYS A 122 -13.05 19.49 1.59
CA LYS A 122 -13.16 19.30 3.04
C LYS A 122 -13.17 17.81 3.44
N GLU A 123 -13.78 16.96 2.64
CA GLU A 123 -13.87 15.50 2.88
C GLU A 123 -12.50 14.80 2.86
N HIS A 124 -11.53 15.34 2.12
CA HIS A 124 -10.17 14.79 2.10
C HIS A 124 -9.40 15.06 3.40
N LEU A 125 -9.81 16.09 4.15
CA LEU A 125 -9.14 16.58 5.36
C LEU A 125 -9.81 16.07 6.66
N TYR A 126 -11.13 15.91 6.62
CA TYR A 126 -11.96 15.49 7.74
C TYR A 126 -12.61 14.13 7.42
N LEU A 127 -11.82 13.06 7.54
CA LEU A 127 -12.22 11.72 7.11
C LEU A 127 -13.19 11.07 8.10
N SER A 128 -14.41 10.74 7.64
CA SER A 128 -15.32 9.82 8.33
C SER A 128 -14.89 8.37 8.15
N ASN A 129 -15.45 7.45 8.96
CA ASN A 129 -15.16 6.01 8.84
C ASN A 129 -15.45 5.46 7.44
N LEU A 130 -16.51 5.93 6.78
CA LEU A 130 -16.85 5.55 5.41
C LEU A 130 -15.82 6.09 4.40
N MET A 131 -15.36 7.33 4.60
CA MET A 131 -14.37 7.98 3.73
C MET A 131 -12.98 7.39 3.86
N LYS A 132 -12.62 6.84 5.03
CA LYS A 132 -11.34 6.14 5.24
C LYS A 132 -11.13 4.97 4.29
N MET A 133 -12.20 4.39 3.73
CA MET A 133 -12.13 3.27 2.77
C MET A 133 -12.10 3.71 1.30
N ARG A 134 -12.50 4.95 0.99
CA ARG A 134 -12.47 5.49 -0.36
C ARG A 134 -11.05 5.82 -0.81
N PHE A 135 -10.77 5.48 -2.06
CA PHE A 135 -9.50 5.77 -2.74
C PHE A 135 -9.58 7.03 -3.64
N ARG A 136 -10.79 7.41 -4.05
CA ARG A 136 -11.09 8.61 -4.85
C ARG A 136 -11.84 9.66 -4.06
#